data_AF-A0A967P9S5-F1
#
_entry.id   AF-A0A967P9S5-F1
#
_cell.length_a   1.000
_cell.length_b   1.000
_cell.length_c   1.000
_cell.angle_alpha   90.00
_cell.angle_beta   90.00
_cell.angle_gamma   90.00
#
_symmetry.space_group_name_H-M   'P 1'
#
loop_
_entity.id
_entity.type
_entity.pdbx_description
1 polymer ?
#
loop_
_entity_poly.entity_id
_entity_poly.type
_entity_poly.pdbx_seq_one_letter_code
_entity_poly.pdbx_strand_id
1 'polypeptide(L)'
;MNVLIEFFNNNVGFVGGILTLVIALSTVVYAVFTGRLAVETSRLRKVQSDPLISIILEPYSFAMHYIKIKIQNVGQGPAYNISYTFKENIDIGKNRHLSDLKYLKEWKYLKPSQELESNLGSYADLKDKKIYIKVNYENSKSEKFEEEFELIVNDFESIEHLGGDPLYDISQNTKKIEENLRNLVKSVDKLKDS
;
A
#
# COMPACT_ATOMS: atom_id res chain seq x y z
N MET A 1 21.51 55.80 38.75
CA MET A 1 22.21 54.51 38.51
C MET A 1 22.49 53.76 39.82
N ASN A 2 23.03 54.42 40.86
CA ASN A 2 23.43 53.74 42.10
C ASN A 2 22.29 53.18 42.96
N VAL A 3 21.13 53.85 43.03
CA VAL A 3 20.00 53.43 43.89
C VAL A 3 19.40 52.08 43.47
N LEU A 4 19.24 51.83 42.17
CA LEU A 4 18.78 50.54 41.66
C LEU A 4 19.79 49.43 41.95
N ILE A 5 21.08 49.72 41.79
CA ILE A 5 22.18 48.76 42.05
C ILE A 5 22.27 48.43 43.54
N GLU A 6 22.15 49.41 44.44
CA GLU A 6 22.08 49.19 45.90
C GLU A 6 20.85 48.39 46.32
N PHE A 7 19.67 48.67 45.72
CA PHE A 7 18.46 47.91 45.99
C PHE A 7 18.62 46.43 45.60
N PHE A 8 19.18 46.14 44.42
CA PHE A 8 19.46 44.76 44.01
C PHE A 8 20.50 44.11 44.92
N ASN A 9 21.60 44.76 45.26
CA ASN A 9 22.65 44.20 46.12
C ASN A 9 22.13 43.86 47.53
N ASN A 10 21.30 44.71 48.12
CA ASN A 10 20.73 44.46 49.44
C ASN A 10 19.63 43.37 49.44
N ASN A 11 19.04 43.08 48.27
CA ASN A 11 17.96 42.10 48.11
C ASN A 11 18.35 40.93 47.19
N VAL A 12 19.65 40.71 46.95
CA VAL A 12 20.16 39.72 45.97
C VAL A 12 19.60 38.32 46.21
N GLY A 13 19.47 37.91 47.48
CA GLY A 13 18.89 36.61 47.83
C GLY A 13 17.41 36.48 47.50
N PHE A 14 16.63 37.54 47.72
CA PHE A 14 15.20 37.56 47.41
C PHE A 14 14.94 37.58 45.90
N VAL A 15 15.63 38.46 45.17
CA VAL A 15 15.53 38.54 43.71
C VAL A 15 16.02 37.23 43.06
N GLY A 16 17.13 36.67 43.54
CA GLY A 16 17.63 35.37 43.08
C GLY A 16 16.66 34.22 43.35
N GLY A 17 15.98 34.23 44.49
CA GLY A 17 14.93 33.26 44.83
C GLY A 17 13.75 33.32 43.86
N ILE A 18 13.25 34.51 43.54
CA ILE A 18 12.17 34.70 42.55
C ILE A 18 12.61 34.20 41.17
N LEU A 19 13.80 34.58 40.70
CA LEU A 19 14.31 34.13 39.40
C LEU A 19 14.45 32.61 39.33
N THR A 20 14.97 31.99 40.38
CA THR A 20 15.09 30.53 40.48
C THR A 20 13.72 29.85 40.45
N LEU A 21 12.74 30.40 41.15
CA LEU A 21 11.37 29.89 41.15
C LEU A 21 10.75 29.97 39.73
N VAL A 22 10.93 31.10 39.04
CA VAL A 22 10.46 31.29 37.66
C VAL A 22 11.13 30.30 36.71
N ILE A 23 12.45 30.11 36.83
CA ILE A 23 13.20 29.12 36.03
C ILE A 23 12.72 27.70 36.31
N ALA A 24 12.50 27.35 37.59
CA ALA A 24 12.01 26.04 37.99
C ALA A 24 10.61 25.75 37.43
N LEU A 25 9.68 26.70 37.53
CA LEU A 25 8.35 26.58 36.94
C LEU A 25 8.40 26.47 35.42
N SER A 26 9.24 27.28 34.76
CA SER A 26 9.44 27.21 33.31
C SER A 26 9.99 25.85 32.88
N THR A 27 10.90 25.27 33.67
CA THR A 27 11.48 23.94 33.42
C THR A 27 10.42 22.84 33.55
N VAL A 28 9.52 22.93 34.54
CA VAL A 28 8.39 22.00 34.69
C VAL A 28 7.47 22.05 33.47
N VAL A 29 7.10 23.26 33.02
CA VAL A 29 6.27 23.46 31.83
C VAL A 29 6.96 22.88 30.59
N TYR A 30 8.26 23.15 30.41
CA TYR A 30 9.06 22.60 29.33
C TYR A 30 9.11 21.06 29.35
N ALA A 31 9.29 20.45 30.53
CA ALA A 31 9.30 19.00 30.68
C ALA A 31 7.95 18.38 30.28
N VAL A 32 6.83 19.01 30.66
CA VAL A 32 5.48 18.55 30.27
C VAL A 32 5.29 18.60 28.75
N PHE A 33 5.66 19.72 28.11
CA PHE A 33 5.57 19.84 26.65
C PHE A 33 6.46 18.83 25.93
N THR A 34 7.70 18.65 26.41
CA THR A 34 8.64 17.68 25.85
C THR A 34 8.11 16.26 25.97
N GLY A 35 7.52 15.90 27.12
CA GLY A 35 6.89 14.60 27.33
C GLY A 35 5.74 14.34 26.36
N ARG A 36 4.85 15.32 26.16
CA ARG A 36 3.75 15.21 25.17
C ARG A 36 4.29 15.03 23.76
N LEU A 37 5.29 15.81 23.37
CA LEU A 37 5.91 15.71 22.05
C LEU A 37 6.57 14.35 21.82
N ALA A 38 7.20 13.76 22.83
CA ALA A 38 7.80 12.43 22.76
C ALA A 38 6.75 11.33 22.54
N VAL A 39 5.58 11.46 23.17
CA VAL A 39 4.44 10.55 22.96
C VAL A 39 3.92 10.67 21.53
N GLU A 40 3.70 11.89 21.03
CA GLU A 40 3.24 12.08 19.65
C GLU A 40 4.28 11.62 18.62
N THR A 41 5.57 11.86 18.88
CA THR A 41 6.66 11.36 18.03
C THR A 41 6.69 9.84 17.99
N SER A 42 6.43 9.18 19.12
CA SER A 42 6.32 7.73 19.19
C SER A 42 5.12 7.20 18.39
N ARG A 43 3.97 7.87 18.47
CA ARG A 43 2.78 7.52 17.68
C ARG A 43 3.02 7.71 16.17
N LEU A 44 3.65 8.81 15.78
CA LEU A 44 4.02 9.07 14.40
C LEU A 44 4.97 8.00 13.86
N ARG A 45 6.00 7.63 14.63
CA ARG A 45 6.91 6.54 14.26
C ARG A 45 6.18 5.22 14.07
N LYS A 46 5.17 4.92 14.89
CA LYS A 46 4.38 3.70 14.77
C LYS A 46 3.64 3.65 13.43
N VAL A 47 2.89 4.70 13.08
CA VAL A 47 2.19 4.79 11.78
C VAL A 47 3.16 4.74 10.60
N GLN A 48 4.34 5.34 10.73
CA GLN A 48 5.38 5.32 9.68
C GLN A 48 6.19 4.02 9.62
N SER A 49 6.08 3.14 10.61
CA SER A 49 6.84 1.89 10.67
C SER A 49 5.99 0.64 10.54
N ASP A 50 4.67 0.78 10.62
CA ASP A 50 3.75 -0.34 10.61
C ASP A 50 3.38 -0.73 9.17
N PRO A 51 3.29 -2.03 8.87
CA PRO A 51 2.73 -2.54 7.64
C PRO A 51 1.22 -2.35 7.62
N LEU A 52 0.68 -2.22 6.41
CA LEU A 52 -0.76 -2.21 6.18
C LEU A 52 -1.02 -3.01 4.91
N ILE A 53 -1.62 -4.19 5.06
CA ILE A 53 -1.97 -5.03 3.92
C ILE A 53 -3.32 -4.56 3.36
N SER A 54 -3.41 -4.47 2.04
CA SER A 54 -4.62 -4.18 1.29
C SER A 54 -4.85 -5.30 0.29
N ILE A 55 -6.08 -5.81 0.22
CA ILE A 55 -6.51 -6.79 -0.78
C ILE A 55 -7.66 -6.18 -1.57
N ILE A 56 -7.50 -6.08 -2.88
CA ILE A 56 -8.51 -5.53 -3.78
C ILE A 56 -8.70 -6.45 -4.99
N LEU A 57 -9.86 -6.32 -5.62
CA LEU A 57 -10.14 -6.92 -6.92
C LEU A 57 -10.02 -5.83 -7.99
N GLU A 58 -9.50 -6.18 -9.15
CA GLU A 58 -9.43 -5.27 -10.30
C GLU A 58 -9.67 -6.08 -11.59
N PRO A 59 -10.39 -5.54 -12.58
CA PRO A 59 -10.41 -6.14 -13.92
C PRO A 59 -9.05 -5.96 -14.61
N TYR A 60 -8.71 -6.88 -15.52
CA TYR A 60 -7.57 -6.66 -16.41
C TYR A 60 -7.89 -5.57 -17.44
N SER A 61 -6.97 -4.62 -17.65
CA SER A 61 -7.11 -3.56 -18.65
C SER A 61 -7.29 -4.11 -20.08
N PHE A 62 -6.59 -5.20 -20.42
CA PHE A 62 -6.67 -5.85 -21.73
C PHE A 62 -7.74 -6.94 -21.84
N ALA A 63 -8.35 -7.34 -20.73
CA ALA A 63 -9.32 -8.43 -20.69
C ALA A 63 -10.31 -8.26 -19.52
N MET A 64 -11.20 -7.28 -19.64
CA MET A 64 -12.12 -6.85 -18.57
C MET A 64 -13.01 -7.97 -18.00
N HIS A 65 -13.27 -9.02 -18.79
CA HIS A 65 -14.03 -10.18 -18.34
C HIS A 65 -13.24 -11.08 -17.38
N TYR A 66 -11.95 -10.82 -17.15
CA TYR A 66 -11.14 -11.47 -16.14
C TYR A 66 -10.83 -10.50 -15.00
N ILE A 67 -10.96 -11.01 -13.78
CA ILE A 67 -10.69 -10.29 -12.55
C ILE A 67 -9.39 -10.83 -11.95
N LYS A 68 -8.48 -9.91 -11.63
CA LYS A 68 -7.31 -10.18 -10.80
C LYS A 68 -7.59 -9.79 -9.36
N ILE A 69 -6.93 -10.53 -8.46
CA ILE A 69 -6.78 -10.14 -7.07
C ILE A 69 -5.40 -9.50 -6.91
N LYS A 70 -5.37 -8.36 -6.24
CA LYS A 70 -4.16 -7.59 -5.95
C LYS A 70 -4.00 -7.47 -4.45
N ILE A 71 -2.85 -7.93 -3.96
CA ILE A 71 -2.44 -7.86 -2.56
C ILE A 71 -1.26 -6.90 -2.50
N GLN A 72 -1.35 -5.89 -1.65
CA GLN A 72 -0.32 -4.86 -1.53
C GLN A 72 -0.03 -4.54 -0.08
N ASN A 73 1.24 -4.31 0.24
CA ASN A 73 1.60 -3.61 1.45
C ASN A 73 1.57 -2.10 1.17
N VAL A 74 0.49 -1.42 1.55
CA VAL A 74 0.33 0.04 1.44
C VAL A 74 0.92 0.77 2.65
N GLY A 75 1.36 0.03 3.67
CA GLY A 75 2.07 0.57 4.82
C GLY A 75 3.52 0.94 4.49
N GLN A 76 4.12 1.72 5.38
CA GLN A 76 5.51 2.14 5.27
C GLN A 76 6.49 1.12 5.88
N GLY A 77 5.97 0.22 6.73
CA GLY A 77 6.71 -0.90 7.31
C GLY A 77 6.63 -2.18 6.48
N PRO A 78 7.64 -3.08 6.55
CA PRO A 78 7.53 -4.43 6.02
C PRO A 78 6.54 -5.28 6.81
N ALA A 79 5.82 -6.16 6.11
CA ALA A 79 4.95 -7.17 6.71
C ALA A 79 5.68 -8.53 6.74
N TYR A 80 5.56 -9.24 7.86
CA TYR A 80 6.15 -10.55 8.10
C TYR A 80 5.07 -11.58 8.42
N ASN A 81 5.40 -12.86 8.22
CA ASN A 81 4.59 -14.01 8.64
C ASN A 81 3.11 -13.88 8.23
N ILE A 82 2.89 -13.49 6.98
CA ILE A 82 1.57 -13.21 6.43
C ILE A 82 0.87 -14.54 6.19
N SER A 83 -0.35 -14.68 6.69
CA SER A 83 -1.20 -15.85 6.51
C SER A 83 -2.62 -15.44 6.19
N TYR A 84 -3.31 -16.26 5.41
CA TYR A 84 -4.68 -15.99 4.96
C TYR A 84 -5.62 -17.08 5.46
N THR A 85 -6.82 -16.67 5.85
CA THR A 85 -7.92 -17.57 6.20
C THR A 85 -9.14 -17.15 5.42
N PHE A 86 -9.85 -18.13 4.86
CA PHE A 86 -11.07 -17.90 4.08
C PHE A 86 -12.26 -18.38 4.89
N LYS A 87 -13.33 -17.58 4.91
CA LYS A 87 -14.58 -18.00 5.56
C LYS A 87 -15.22 -19.17 4.82
N GLU A 88 -15.17 -19.12 3.49
CA GLU A 88 -15.76 -20.12 2.60
C GLU A 88 -14.79 -20.43 1.46
N ASN A 89 -14.75 -21.69 1.04
CA ASN A 89 -13.92 -22.11 -0.08
C ASN A 89 -14.64 -21.95 -1.42
N ILE A 90 -14.66 -20.71 -1.89
CA ILE A 90 -15.44 -20.30 -3.07
C ILE A 90 -14.82 -20.90 -4.34
N ASP A 91 -15.67 -21.44 -5.21
CA ASP A 91 -15.30 -21.83 -6.57
C ASP A 91 -15.06 -20.56 -7.41
N ILE A 92 -13.86 -20.43 -7.97
CA ILE A 92 -13.40 -19.29 -8.78
C ILE A 92 -13.34 -19.64 -10.28
N GLY A 93 -14.07 -20.68 -10.68
CA GLY A 93 -14.21 -21.17 -12.04
C GLY A 93 -13.15 -22.21 -12.41
N LYS A 94 -13.48 -23.02 -13.42
CA LYS A 94 -12.62 -24.08 -13.98
C LYS A 94 -12.18 -25.12 -12.93
N ASN A 95 -13.07 -25.51 -12.02
CA ASN A 95 -12.79 -26.45 -10.91
C ASN A 95 -11.62 -26.01 -10.01
N ARG A 96 -11.41 -24.69 -9.86
CA ARG A 96 -10.42 -24.14 -8.92
C ARG A 96 -11.17 -23.47 -7.79
N HIS A 97 -10.67 -23.65 -6.58
CA HIS A 97 -11.16 -22.95 -5.42
C HIS A 97 -10.19 -21.89 -4.93
N LEU A 98 -10.70 -20.92 -4.16
CA LEU A 98 -9.90 -19.85 -3.57
C LEU A 98 -8.73 -20.39 -2.74
N SER A 99 -8.92 -21.50 -2.00
CA SER A 99 -7.88 -22.16 -1.21
C SER A 99 -6.73 -22.74 -2.03
N ASP A 100 -6.94 -23.00 -3.33
CA ASP A 100 -5.95 -23.67 -4.19
C ASP A 100 -4.86 -22.69 -4.67
N LEU A 101 -5.12 -21.39 -4.50
CA LEU A 101 -4.26 -20.32 -4.97
C LEU A 101 -2.99 -20.23 -4.13
N LYS A 102 -1.86 -20.64 -4.70
CA LYS A 102 -0.55 -20.65 -4.02
C LYS A 102 -0.13 -19.28 -3.47
N TYR A 103 -0.57 -18.20 -4.08
CA TYR A 103 -0.25 -16.84 -3.65
C TYR A 103 -1.14 -16.34 -2.50
N LEU A 104 -2.24 -17.03 -2.17
CA LEU A 104 -3.02 -16.81 -0.96
C LEU A 104 -2.67 -17.84 0.13
N LYS A 105 -1.44 -18.38 0.09
CA LYS A 105 -0.85 -19.17 1.17
C LYS A 105 0.06 -18.28 2.02
N GLU A 106 0.79 -18.88 2.95
CA GLU A 106 1.70 -18.15 3.83
C GLU A 106 2.87 -17.48 3.07
N TRP A 107 3.16 -16.23 3.41
CA TRP A 107 4.33 -15.49 2.94
C TRP A 107 5.17 -15.03 4.12
N LYS A 108 6.48 -15.23 4.01
CA LYS A 108 7.40 -14.82 5.08
C LYS A 108 7.61 -13.31 5.15
N TYR A 109 7.50 -12.62 4.01
CA TYR A 109 7.91 -11.23 3.89
C TYR A 109 7.21 -10.53 2.71
N LEU A 110 6.72 -9.31 2.94
CA LEU A 110 6.22 -8.41 1.92
C LEU A 110 6.77 -6.99 2.18
N LYS A 111 7.64 -6.50 1.29
CA LYS A 111 8.28 -5.17 1.46
C LYS A 111 7.24 -4.05 1.33
N PRO A 112 7.52 -2.85 1.88
CA PRO A 112 6.68 -1.68 1.66
C PRO A 112 6.43 -1.43 0.18
N SER A 113 5.20 -1.08 -0.19
CA SER A 113 4.75 -0.85 -1.56
C SER A 113 4.89 -2.05 -2.52
N GLN A 114 5.20 -3.26 -2.03
CA GLN A 114 5.18 -4.45 -2.88
C GLN A 114 3.76 -4.86 -3.20
N GLU A 115 3.57 -5.16 -4.48
CA GLU A 115 2.32 -5.65 -5.04
C GLU A 115 2.51 -7.10 -5.50
N LEU A 116 1.51 -7.93 -5.20
CA LEU A 116 1.34 -9.27 -5.72
C LEU A 116 -0.01 -9.29 -6.43
N GLU A 117 0.00 -9.60 -7.72
CA GLU A 117 -1.22 -9.73 -8.50
C GLU A 117 -1.31 -11.11 -9.14
N SER A 118 -2.54 -11.61 -9.24
CA SER A 118 -2.79 -12.86 -9.96
C SER A 118 -4.22 -12.93 -10.45
N ASN A 119 -4.42 -13.70 -11.51
CA ASN A 119 -5.75 -13.96 -12.03
C ASN A 119 -6.57 -14.77 -11.02
N LEU A 120 -7.72 -14.23 -10.65
CA LEU A 120 -8.67 -14.89 -9.77
C LEU A 120 -9.62 -15.77 -10.59
N GLY A 121 -10.36 -15.17 -11.51
CA GLY A 121 -11.38 -15.86 -12.31
C GLY A 121 -12.03 -14.93 -13.34
N SER A 122 -13.03 -15.44 -14.06
CA SER A 122 -13.82 -14.57 -14.92
C SER A 122 -14.86 -13.81 -14.11
N TYR A 123 -15.29 -12.64 -14.58
CA TYR A 123 -16.38 -11.89 -13.99
C TYR A 123 -17.66 -12.74 -13.89
N ALA A 124 -17.98 -13.52 -14.93
CA ALA A 124 -19.15 -14.40 -14.94
C ALA A 124 -19.10 -15.48 -13.84
N ASP A 125 -17.91 -16.02 -13.55
CA ASP A 125 -17.74 -17.02 -12.50
C ASP A 125 -17.81 -16.41 -11.09
N LEU A 126 -17.48 -15.13 -10.96
CA LEU A 126 -17.35 -14.42 -9.68
C LEU A 126 -18.56 -13.54 -9.36
N LYS A 127 -19.40 -13.23 -10.34
CA LYS A 127 -20.60 -12.41 -10.17
C LYS A 127 -21.47 -13.01 -9.06
N ASP A 128 -21.98 -12.13 -8.19
CA ASP A 128 -22.83 -12.46 -7.03
C ASP A 128 -22.15 -13.27 -5.93
N LYS A 129 -20.86 -13.59 -6.05
CA LYS A 129 -20.07 -14.23 -4.98
C LYS A 129 -19.42 -13.17 -4.10
N LYS A 130 -19.47 -13.41 -2.79
CA LYS A 130 -18.79 -12.60 -1.77
C LYS A 130 -17.57 -13.34 -1.28
N ILE A 131 -16.40 -12.75 -1.45
CA ILE A 131 -15.14 -13.35 -1.03
C ILE A 131 -14.69 -12.72 0.29
N TYR A 132 -14.63 -13.54 1.33
CA TYR A 132 -14.20 -13.14 2.67
C TYR A 132 -12.79 -13.65 2.93
N ILE A 133 -11.84 -12.71 3.09
CA ILE A 133 -10.43 -13.01 3.37
C ILE A 133 -10.04 -12.34 4.67
N LYS A 134 -9.61 -13.15 5.65
CA LYS A 134 -8.92 -12.68 6.84
C LYS A 134 -7.43 -12.81 6.62
N VAL A 135 -6.67 -11.75 6.85
CA VAL A 135 -5.20 -11.78 6.79
C VAL A 135 -4.63 -11.50 8.18
N ASN A 136 -3.65 -12.31 8.57
CA ASN A 136 -2.87 -12.11 9.79
C ASN A 136 -1.41 -11.87 9.40
N TYR A 137 -0.77 -10.87 10.00
CA TYR A 137 0.61 -10.52 9.72
C TYR A 137 1.28 -9.79 10.91
N GLU A 138 2.59 -9.63 10.83
CA GLU A 138 3.40 -9.01 11.87
C GLU A 138 4.25 -7.86 11.31
N ASN A 139 4.55 -6.86 12.15
CA ASN A 139 5.57 -5.86 11.84
C ASN A 139 6.98 -6.33 12.28
N SER A 140 7.99 -5.48 12.06
CA SER A 140 9.38 -5.76 12.46
C SER A 140 9.61 -5.92 13.96
N LYS A 141 8.64 -5.53 14.80
CA LYS A 141 8.66 -5.68 16.26
C LYS A 141 7.83 -6.88 16.74
N SER A 142 7.35 -7.72 15.82
CA SER A 142 6.46 -8.84 16.10
C SER A 142 5.12 -8.42 16.74
N GLU A 143 4.70 -7.17 16.56
CA GLU A 143 3.32 -6.77 16.84
C GLU A 143 2.43 -7.40 15.77
N LYS A 144 1.31 -8.01 16.20
CA LYS A 144 0.38 -8.74 15.34
C LYS A 144 -0.75 -7.84 14.87
N PHE A 145 -1.13 -8.03 13.61
CA PHE A 145 -2.22 -7.33 12.95
C PHE A 145 -3.16 -8.36 12.31
N GLU A 146 -4.44 -8.06 12.36
CA GLU A 146 -5.50 -8.84 11.71
C GLU A 146 -6.39 -7.87 10.94
N GLU A 147 -6.64 -8.17 9.67
CA GLU A 147 -7.53 -7.39 8.80
C GLU A 147 -8.50 -8.36 8.10
N GLU A 148 -9.75 -7.93 7.94
CA GLU A 148 -10.79 -8.69 7.25
C GLU A 148 -11.29 -7.92 6.02
N PHE A 149 -11.36 -8.62 4.88
CA PHE A 149 -11.78 -8.07 3.60
C PHE A 149 -13.03 -8.78 3.11
N GLU A 150 -14.06 -8.01 2.76
CA GLU A 150 -15.21 -8.46 1.96
C GLU A 150 -15.02 -7.93 0.53
N LEU A 151 -14.78 -8.83 -0.41
CA LEU A 151 -14.53 -8.51 -1.81
C LEU A 151 -15.71 -8.96 -2.67
N ILE A 152 -16.22 -8.04 -3.50
CA ILE A 152 -17.36 -8.27 -4.39
C ILE A 152 -17.02 -7.67 -5.76
N VAL A 153 -17.25 -8.41 -6.84
CA VAL A 153 -16.95 -7.94 -8.21
C VAL A 153 -18.05 -7.07 -8.82
N ASN A 154 -19.23 -7.03 -8.19
CA ASN A 154 -20.41 -6.34 -8.72
C ASN A 154 -20.18 -4.82 -8.90
N ASP A 155 -19.22 -4.23 -8.17
CA ASP A 155 -18.83 -2.82 -8.32
C ASP A 155 -18.33 -2.49 -9.75
N PHE A 156 -17.88 -3.49 -10.51
CA PHE A 156 -17.42 -3.33 -11.89
C PHE A 156 -18.54 -3.41 -12.94
N GLU A 157 -19.78 -3.74 -12.57
CA GLU A 157 -20.88 -3.96 -13.52
C GLU A 157 -21.26 -2.69 -14.30
N SER A 158 -21.07 -1.51 -13.71
CA SER A 158 -21.41 -0.22 -14.31
C SER A 158 -20.20 0.52 -14.91
N ILE A 159 -19.01 -0.10 -14.92
CA ILE A 159 -17.81 0.54 -15.46
C ILE A 159 -17.70 0.24 -16.96
N GLU A 160 -18.09 1.21 -17.78
CA GLU A 160 -17.86 1.19 -19.23
C GLU A 160 -16.48 1.79 -19.54
N HIS A 161 -15.59 1.01 -20.17
CA HIS A 161 -14.34 1.55 -20.70
C HIS A 161 -14.52 1.99 -22.16
N LEU A 162 -14.16 3.24 -22.44
CA LEU A 162 -14.05 3.81 -23.79
C LEU A 162 -12.71 3.39 -24.42
N GLY A 163 -12.65 2.20 -25.03
CA GLY A 163 -11.50 1.73 -25.82
C GLY A 163 -10.83 0.43 -25.35
N GLY A 164 -9.91 -0.10 -26.16
CA GLY A 164 -9.08 -1.29 -25.85
C GLY A 164 -7.78 -0.94 -25.12
N ASP A 165 -6.94 -1.93 -24.80
CA ASP A 165 -5.61 -1.70 -24.20
C ASP A 165 -4.68 -1.01 -25.21
N PRO A 166 -4.25 0.24 -24.96
CA PRO A 166 -3.37 0.98 -25.88
C PRO A 166 -2.07 0.25 -26.18
N LEU A 167 -1.51 -0.49 -25.23
CA LEU A 167 -0.28 -1.25 -25.43
C LEU A 167 -0.51 -2.46 -26.33
N TYR A 168 -1.65 -3.11 -26.20
CA TYR A 168 -2.06 -4.18 -27.10
C TYR A 168 -2.22 -3.67 -28.53
N ASP A 169 -2.88 -2.53 -28.71
CA ASP A 169 -3.07 -1.89 -30.02
C ASP A 169 -1.73 -1.48 -30.64
N ILE A 170 -0.81 -0.92 -29.86
CA ILE A 170 0.56 -0.61 -30.29
C ILE A 170 1.28 -1.89 -30.74
N SER A 171 1.16 -2.98 -29.99
CA SER A 171 1.78 -4.26 -30.35
C SER A 171 1.25 -4.82 -31.67
N GLN A 172 -0.06 -4.79 -31.88
CA GLN A 172 -0.69 -5.22 -33.14
C GLN A 172 -0.28 -4.34 -34.31
N ASN A 173 -0.24 -3.03 -34.13
CA ASN A 173 0.20 -2.11 -35.16
C ASN A 173 1.70 -2.30 -35.47
N THR A 174 2.53 -2.59 -34.48
CA THR A 174 3.96 -2.90 -34.68
C THR A 174 4.15 -4.18 -35.49
N LYS A 175 3.35 -5.23 -35.24
CA LYS A 175 3.36 -6.46 -36.05
C LYS A 175 2.99 -6.20 -37.51
N LYS A 176 1.94 -5.40 -37.75
CA LYS A 176 1.55 -5.01 -39.11
C LYS A 176 2.64 -4.23 -39.83
N ILE A 177 3.35 -3.34 -39.12
CA ILE A 177 4.50 -2.62 -39.67
C ILE A 177 5.61 -3.62 -40.06
N GLU A 178 5.93 -4.58 -39.20
CA GLU A 178 6.94 -5.61 -39.50
C GLU A 178 6.56 -6.42 -40.75
N GLU A 179 5.30 -6.85 -40.86
CA GLU A 179 4.80 -7.61 -42.00
C GLU A 179 4.85 -6.80 -43.30
N ASN A 180 4.45 -5.54 -43.26
CA ASN A 180 4.52 -4.63 -44.40
C ASN A 180 5.96 -4.40 -44.85
N LEU A 181 6.90 -4.22 -43.92
CA LEU A 181 8.33 -4.09 -44.23
C LEU A 181 8.88 -5.36 -44.88
N ARG A 182 8.53 -6.55 -44.35
CA ARG A 182 8.93 -7.84 -44.97
C ARG A 182 8.40 -7.97 -46.40
N ASN A 183 7.16 -7.56 -46.65
CA ASN A 183 6.56 -7.61 -47.99
C ASN A 183 7.19 -6.60 -48.94
N LEU A 184 7.56 -5.41 -48.47
CA LEU A 184 8.33 -4.43 -49.24
C LEU A 184 9.70 -4.97 -49.63
N VAL A 185 10.46 -5.53 -48.69
CA VAL A 185 11.78 -6.13 -48.96
C VAL A 185 11.67 -7.23 -50.02
N LYS A 186 10.72 -8.16 -49.87
CA LYS A 186 10.48 -9.21 -50.88
C LYS A 186 10.12 -8.66 -52.26
N SER A 187 9.40 -7.54 -52.32
CA SER A 187 9.02 -6.90 -53.58
C SER A 187 10.22 -6.23 -54.25
N VAL A 188 11.09 -5.59 -53.45
CA VAL A 188 12.35 -4.99 -53.94
C VAL A 188 13.31 -6.07 -54.44
N ASP A 189 13.45 -7.19 -53.74
CA ASP A 189 14.30 -8.30 -54.18
C ASP A 189 13.83 -8.86 -55.54
N LYS A 190 12.52 -9.06 -55.72
CA LYS A 190 11.95 -9.52 -57.01
C LYS A 190 12.19 -8.56 -58.17
N LEU A 191 12.25 -7.25 -57.92
CA LEU A 191 12.52 -6.24 -58.94
C LEU A 191 14.02 -6.17 -59.31
N LYS A 192 14.90 -6.67 -58.44
CA LYS A 192 16.35 -6.73 -58.69
C LYS A 192 16.73 -7.93 -59.57
N ASP A 193 15.93 -8.99 -59.53
CA ASP A 193 16.11 -10.21 -60.31
C ASP A 193 15.36 -10.21 -61.67
N SER A 194 14.68 -9.10 -62.03
CA SER A 194 14.02 -8.88 -63.33
C SER A 194 14.79 -7.91 -64.20
#